data_AF-A0AAV4SRX3-F1
#
_entry.id   AF-A0AAV4SRX3-F1
#
_cell.length_a   1.000
_cell.length_b   1.000
_cell.length_c   1.000
_cell.angle_alpha   90.00
_cell.angle_beta   90.00
_cell.angle_gamma   90.00
#
_symmetry.space_group_name_H-M   'P 1'
#
loop_
_entity.id
_entity.type
_entity.pdbx_description
1 polymer ?
#
loop_
_entity_poly.entity_id
_entity_poly.type
_entity_poly.pdbx_seq_one_letter_code
_entity_poly.pdbx_strand_id
1 'polypeptide(L)'
;DQLDLITRKGVYPYDYMDCEEKYKETELPPKEVFYNRLNECDISDEDYKHAQNVWKSFNINNLREYSELYVKTDVLILSDIFENFRDVCLKTYKLDPAWYFTAPGLSWNAMLKKTQVKLDLIHDIDMVLMIEKGVRGGISQCCNRYSKANNKYMKEYDKNKESNYLMYLDANNLYGWAMSQYLPHGGFKWVNNIKNILKCPDDSKKGYILEVDLEYPKELHDYHTDLPLAPEKKNTRWI
;
A
#
# COMPACT_ATOMS: atom_id res chain seq x y z
N ASP A 1 -14.99 -0.76 -31.72
CA ASP A 1 -14.25 -2.00 -32.03
C ASP A 1 -12.73 -1.88 -31.81
N GLN A 2 -12.05 -0.84 -32.29
CA GLN A 2 -10.60 -0.65 -32.00
C GLN A 2 -10.29 -0.09 -30.59
N LEU A 3 -11.21 0.63 -29.96
CA LEU A 3 -10.98 1.25 -28.65
C LEU A 3 -10.68 0.20 -27.56
N ASP A 4 -11.39 -0.94 -27.57
CA ASP A 4 -11.20 -2.02 -26.60
C ASP A 4 -9.80 -2.65 -26.66
N LEU A 5 -9.10 -2.49 -27.79
CA LEU A 5 -7.72 -2.96 -27.95
C LEU A 5 -6.70 -2.05 -27.24
N ILE A 6 -7.07 -0.80 -26.95
CA ILE A 6 -6.16 0.22 -26.42
C ILE A 6 -6.55 0.74 -25.04
N THR A 7 -7.63 0.22 -24.44
CA THR A 7 -8.06 0.56 -23.07
C THR A 7 -7.50 -0.38 -21.99
N ARG A 8 -6.80 -1.45 -22.40
CA ARG A 8 -6.05 -2.34 -21.50
C ARG A 8 -4.55 -2.04 -21.56
N LYS A 9 -3.80 -2.63 -20.63
CA LYS A 9 -2.33 -2.54 -20.62
C LYS A 9 -1.75 -2.98 -21.98
N GLY A 10 -1.00 -2.08 -22.61
CA GLY A 10 -0.31 -2.35 -23.87
C GLY A 10 0.79 -3.40 -23.71
N VAL A 11 1.03 -4.14 -24.78
CA VAL A 11 2.05 -5.19 -24.84
C VAL A 11 3.24 -4.68 -25.64
N TYR A 12 4.42 -4.63 -25.04
CA TYR A 12 5.58 -4.00 -25.66
C TYR A 12 6.87 -4.76 -25.36
N PRO A 13 7.78 -4.96 -26.34
CA PRO A 13 9.01 -5.70 -26.14
C PRO A 13 10.11 -4.76 -25.61
N TYR A 14 10.01 -4.39 -24.33
CA TYR A 14 10.86 -3.35 -23.71
C TYR A 14 12.36 -3.62 -23.86
N ASP A 15 12.80 -4.84 -23.56
CA ASP A 15 14.21 -5.22 -23.63
C ASP A 15 14.71 -5.35 -25.07
N TYR A 16 13.80 -5.59 -26.01
CA TYR A 16 14.13 -5.66 -27.43
C TYR A 16 14.35 -4.27 -28.02
N MET A 17 13.62 -3.24 -27.59
CA MET A 17 13.71 -1.89 -28.16
C MET A 17 14.92 -1.11 -27.61
N ASP A 18 16.13 -1.56 -27.97
CA ASP A 18 17.42 -1.07 -27.46
C ASP A 18 18.15 -0.10 -28.41
N CYS A 19 17.69 0.06 -29.66
CA CYS A 19 18.30 0.96 -30.63
C CYS A 19 17.29 1.50 -31.65
N GLU A 20 17.61 2.64 -32.26
CA GLU A 20 16.70 3.30 -33.21
C GLU A 20 16.49 2.52 -34.52
N GLU A 21 17.46 1.69 -34.93
CA GLU A 21 17.35 0.92 -36.17
C GLU A 21 16.17 -0.06 -36.15
N LYS A 22 15.83 -0.59 -34.96
CA LYS A 22 14.68 -1.48 -34.76
C LYS A 22 13.35 -0.82 -35.11
N TYR A 23 13.23 0.50 -34.98
CA TYR A 23 12.01 1.21 -35.39
C TYR A 23 11.66 1.02 -36.87
N LYS A 24 12.63 0.68 -37.73
CA LYS A 24 12.43 0.45 -39.16
C LYS A 24 11.93 -0.96 -39.48
N GLU A 25 11.97 -1.89 -38.52
CA GLU A 25 11.49 -3.25 -38.71
C GLU A 25 10.00 -3.25 -39.00
N THR A 26 9.60 -3.97 -40.05
CA THR A 26 8.25 -3.95 -40.62
C THR A 26 7.36 -5.09 -40.14
N GLU A 27 7.84 -5.87 -39.17
CA GLU A 27 7.14 -7.02 -38.61
C GLU A 27 7.08 -6.90 -37.09
N LEU A 28 6.02 -7.46 -36.50
CA LEU A 28 5.96 -7.61 -35.05
C LEU A 28 7.06 -8.60 -34.63
N PRO A 29 7.92 -8.26 -33.65
CA PRO A 29 8.96 -9.15 -33.19
C PRO A 29 8.42 -10.50 -32.71
N PRO A 30 9.23 -11.57 -32.80
CA PRO A 30 8.80 -12.89 -32.39
C PRO A 30 8.57 -12.93 -30.87
N LYS A 31 7.73 -13.88 -30.41
CA LYS A 31 7.24 -13.93 -29.02
C LYS A 31 8.39 -13.97 -28.00
N GLU A 32 9.49 -14.63 -28.34
CA GLU A 32 10.65 -14.90 -27.49
C GLU A 32 11.37 -13.62 -27.06
N VAL A 33 11.27 -12.53 -27.85
CA VAL A 33 11.93 -11.26 -27.52
C VAL A 33 11.08 -10.34 -26.63
N PHE A 34 9.87 -10.77 -26.26
CA PHE A 34 9.02 -10.09 -25.27
C PHE A 34 9.33 -10.53 -23.83
N TYR A 35 10.36 -11.35 -23.62
CA TYR A 35 10.83 -11.71 -22.27
C TYR A 35 11.11 -10.46 -21.44
N ASN A 36 10.56 -10.41 -20.22
CA ASN A 36 10.70 -9.27 -19.33
C ASN A 36 11.76 -9.56 -18.26
N ARG A 37 12.93 -8.92 -18.36
CA ARG A 37 14.03 -9.09 -17.40
C ARG A 37 13.73 -8.60 -15.99
N LEU A 38 12.81 -7.64 -15.82
CA LEU A 38 12.45 -7.09 -14.50
C LEU A 38 11.69 -8.12 -13.65
N ASN A 39 10.84 -8.91 -14.28
CA ASN A 39 10.00 -9.91 -13.62
C ASN A 39 10.42 -11.36 -13.92
N GLU A 40 11.51 -11.53 -14.69
CA GLU A 40 12.06 -12.81 -15.14
C GLU A 40 11.02 -13.75 -15.79
N CYS A 41 10.09 -13.20 -16.57
CA CYS A 41 8.98 -13.97 -17.14
C CYS A 41 8.81 -13.76 -18.65
N ASP A 42 8.40 -14.84 -19.32
CA ASP A 42 7.92 -14.81 -20.70
C ASP A 42 6.55 -14.15 -20.79
N ILE A 43 6.25 -13.57 -21.96
CA ILE A 43 4.91 -13.11 -22.29
C ILE A 43 3.93 -14.29 -22.39
N SER A 44 2.70 -14.09 -21.93
CA SER A 44 1.63 -15.06 -22.11
C SER A 44 1.22 -15.20 -23.59
N ASP A 45 0.69 -16.36 -23.99
CA ASP A 45 0.13 -16.53 -25.35
C ASP A 45 -1.00 -15.55 -25.64
N GLU A 46 -1.78 -15.20 -24.61
CA GLU A 46 -2.92 -14.31 -24.71
C GLU A 46 -2.50 -12.86 -24.95
N ASP A 47 -1.45 -12.40 -24.26
CA ASP A 47 -0.88 -11.07 -24.46
C ASP A 47 -0.16 -10.94 -25.81
N TYR A 48 0.56 -11.98 -26.24
CA TYR A 48 1.19 -11.96 -27.57
C TYR A 48 0.14 -11.95 -28.68
N LYS A 49 -0.92 -12.75 -28.56
CA LYS A 49 -2.06 -12.70 -29.48
C LYS A 49 -2.73 -11.32 -29.49
N HIS A 50 -2.80 -10.67 -28.34
CA HIS A 50 -3.29 -9.29 -28.24
C HIS A 50 -2.39 -8.31 -29.02
N ALA A 51 -1.06 -8.39 -28.88
CA ALA A 51 -0.13 -7.57 -29.67
C ALA A 51 -0.30 -7.78 -31.18
N GLN A 52 -0.48 -9.04 -31.62
CA GLN A 52 -0.77 -9.35 -33.03
C GLN A 52 -2.09 -8.73 -33.51
N ASN A 53 -3.12 -8.74 -32.66
CA ASN A 53 -4.40 -8.11 -32.98
C ASN A 53 -4.28 -6.59 -33.06
N VAL A 54 -3.52 -5.96 -32.16
CA VAL A 54 -3.23 -4.51 -32.22
C VAL A 54 -2.49 -4.17 -33.49
N TRP A 55 -1.39 -4.87 -33.79
CA TRP A 55 -0.59 -4.66 -35.01
C TRP A 55 -1.46 -4.69 -36.27
N LYS A 56 -2.30 -5.72 -36.40
CA LYS A 56 -3.22 -5.88 -37.54
C LYS A 56 -4.33 -4.84 -37.56
N SER A 57 -4.99 -4.60 -36.43
CA SER A 57 -6.19 -3.75 -36.38
C SER A 57 -5.88 -2.28 -36.62
N PHE A 58 -4.68 -1.83 -36.24
CA PHE A 58 -4.22 -0.46 -36.46
C PHE A 58 -3.39 -0.28 -37.73
N ASN A 59 -3.27 -1.34 -38.56
CA ASN A 59 -2.47 -1.33 -39.79
C ASN A 59 -1.04 -0.83 -39.58
N ILE A 60 -0.39 -1.34 -38.53
CA ILE A 60 0.97 -0.95 -38.16
C ILE A 60 1.94 -1.49 -39.21
N ASN A 61 2.76 -0.61 -39.78
CA ASN A 61 3.70 -0.93 -40.84
C ASN A 61 5.12 -1.18 -40.34
N ASN A 62 5.45 -0.70 -39.15
CA ASN A 62 6.76 -0.83 -38.55
C ASN A 62 6.73 -0.61 -37.03
N LEU A 63 7.83 -0.93 -36.36
CA LEU A 63 7.94 -0.76 -34.91
C LEU A 63 7.88 0.70 -34.46
N ARG A 64 8.20 1.68 -35.32
CA ARG A 64 8.01 3.11 -35.00
C ARG A 64 6.53 3.40 -34.73
N GLU A 65 5.65 3.02 -35.66
CA GLU A 65 4.21 3.22 -35.55
C GLU A 65 3.63 2.46 -34.35
N TYR A 66 4.11 1.23 -34.09
CA TYR A 66 3.72 0.46 -32.90
C TYR A 66 4.06 1.19 -31.60
N SER A 67 5.26 1.76 -31.53
CA SER A 67 5.77 2.48 -30.36
C SER A 67 5.04 3.80 -30.15
N GLU A 68 4.76 4.53 -31.23
CA GLU A 68 3.98 5.76 -31.17
C GLU A 68 2.54 5.50 -30.72
N LEU A 69 1.92 4.42 -31.20
CA LEU A 69 0.61 3.99 -30.72
C LEU A 69 0.68 3.66 -29.23
N TYR A 70 1.62 2.82 -28.80
CA TYR A 70 1.81 2.42 -27.40
C TYR A 70 1.99 3.63 -26.47
N VAL A 71 2.92 4.53 -26.79
CA VAL A 71 3.20 5.72 -25.97
C VAL A 71 2.01 6.67 -25.96
N LYS A 72 1.35 6.87 -27.11
CA LYS A 72 0.16 7.71 -27.19
C LYS A 72 -0.97 7.15 -26.33
N THR A 73 -1.19 5.84 -26.34
CA THR A 73 -2.21 5.21 -25.51
C THR A 73 -1.90 5.36 -24.03
N ASP A 74 -0.65 5.14 -23.60
CA ASP A 74 -0.25 5.31 -22.19
C ASP A 74 -0.48 6.76 -21.72
N VAL A 75 -0.12 7.75 -22.53
CA VAL A 75 -0.32 9.18 -22.22
C VAL A 75 -1.81 9.52 -22.15
N LEU A 76 -2.62 9.05 -23.10
CA LEU A 76 -4.06 9.34 -23.14
C LEU A 76 -4.80 8.71 -21.96
N ILE A 77 -4.51 7.44 -21.63
CA ILE A 77 -5.11 6.76 -20.47
C ILE A 77 -4.73 7.47 -19.17
N LEU A 78 -3.46 7.83 -19.00
CA LEU A 78 -3.02 8.56 -17.81
C LEU A 78 -3.71 9.93 -17.72
N SER A 79 -3.83 10.65 -18.83
CA SER A 79 -4.50 11.94 -18.89
C SER A 79 -5.96 11.83 -18.47
N ASP A 80 -6.71 10.88 -19.05
CA ASP A 80 -8.11 10.64 -18.74
C ASP A 80 -8.33 10.28 -17.25
N ILE A 81 -7.53 9.35 -16.72
CA ILE A 81 -7.58 8.99 -15.29
C ILE A 81 -7.27 10.20 -14.41
N PHE A 82 -6.26 11.00 -14.76
CA PHE A 82 -5.85 12.13 -13.95
C PHE A 82 -6.85 13.29 -14.01
N GLU A 83 -7.46 13.55 -15.17
CA GLU A 83 -8.54 14.53 -15.31
C GLU A 83 -9.76 14.14 -14.47
N ASN A 84 -10.18 12.87 -14.55
CA ASN A 84 -11.26 12.36 -13.70
C ASN A 84 -10.90 12.43 -12.20
N PHE A 85 -9.65 12.11 -11.83
CA PHE A 85 -9.17 12.27 -10.45
C PHE A 85 -9.24 13.72 -9.98
N ARG A 86 -8.85 14.68 -10.83
CA ARG A 86 -8.97 16.13 -10.55
C ARG A 86 -10.43 16.53 -10.33
N ASP A 87 -11.33 16.10 -11.20
CA ASP A 87 -12.77 16.39 -11.08
C ASP A 87 -13.36 15.85 -9.78
N VAL A 88 -13.04 14.62 -9.42
CA VAL A 88 -13.49 14.00 -8.16
C VAL A 88 -12.95 14.76 -6.95
N CYS A 89 -11.66 15.12 -6.94
CA CYS A 89 -11.04 15.85 -5.83
C CYS A 89 -11.57 17.29 -5.71
N LEU A 90 -11.73 17.99 -6.84
CA LEU A 90 -12.33 19.33 -6.87
C LEU A 90 -13.78 19.29 -6.39
N LYS A 91 -14.57 18.31 -6.82
CA LYS A 91 -15.95 18.13 -6.37
C LYS A 91 -16.01 17.87 -4.86
N THR A 92 -15.20 16.94 -4.37
CA THR A 92 -15.27 16.39 -3.00
C THR A 92 -14.57 17.26 -1.97
N TYR A 93 -13.33 17.67 -2.23
CA TYR A 93 -12.47 18.37 -1.27
C TYR A 93 -12.32 19.86 -1.59
N LYS A 94 -12.75 20.31 -2.78
CA LYS A 94 -12.48 21.67 -3.28
C LYS A 94 -10.97 21.94 -3.30
N LEU A 95 -10.18 20.92 -3.61
CA LEU A 95 -8.72 20.94 -3.74
C LEU A 95 -8.36 20.25 -5.05
N ASP A 96 -7.46 20.86 -5.82
CA ASP A 96 -7.00 20.29 -7.08
C ASP A 96 -5.71 19.49 -6.83
N PRO A 97 -5.69 18.19 -7.12
CA PRO A 97 -4.54 17.32 -6.85
C PRO A 97 -3.29 17.71 -7.64
N ALA A 98 -3.42 18.48 -8.73
CA ALA A 98 -2.28 18.98 -9.50
C ALA A 98 -1.40 19.98 -8.72
N TRP A 99 -1.87 20.51 -7.59
CA TRP A 99 -1.10 21.40 -6.71
C TRP A 99 -0.29 20.66 -5.64
N TYR A 100 -0.28 19.33 -5.68
CA TYR A 100 0.36 18.50 -4.66
C TYR A 100 1.38 17.58 -5.31
N PHE A 101 2.54 17.43 -4.66
CA PHE A 101 3.55 16.49 -5.10
C PHE A 101 3.10 15.03 -4.98
N THR A 102 2.27 14.72 -3.99
CA THR A 102 1.86 13.34 -3.67
C THR A 102 0.43 13.28 -3.12
N ALA A 103 -0.22 12.13 -3.26
CA ALA A 103 -1.56 11.88 -2.72
C ALA A 103 -1.66 12.04 -1.18
N PRO A 104 -0.67 11.65 -0.36
CA PRO A 104 -0.68 11.95 1.07
C PRO A 104 -0.74 13.45 1.39
N GLY A 105 -0.04 14.31 0.63
CA GLY A 105 -0.11 15.76 0.80
C GLY A 105 -1.50 16.33 0.52
N LEU A 106 -2.16 15.83 -0.54
CA LEU A 106 -3.56 16.14 -0.82
C LEU A 106 -4.47 15.70 0.32
N SER A 107 -4.35 14.45 0.76
CA SER A 107 -5.16 13.88 1.85
C SER A 107 -4.99 14.65 3.16
N TRP A 108 -3.77 15.08 3.48
CA TRP A 108 -3.47 15.90 4.65
C TRP A 108 -4.18 17.25 4.60
N ASN A 109 -4.08 17.98 3.49
CA ASN A 109 -4.76 19.26 3.35
C ASN A 109 -6.28 19.11 3.25
N ALA A 110 -6.78 18.03 2.65
CA ALA A 110 -8.19 17.69 2.66
C ALA A 110 -8.71 17.46 4.09
N MET A 111 -7.94 16.73 4.92
CA MET A 111 -8.23 16.54 6.34
C MET A 111 -8.26 17.88 7.08
N LEU A 112 -7.21 18.69 6.98
CA LEU A 112 -7.14 19.99 7.65
C LEU A 112 -8.30 20.91 7.25
N LYS A 113 -8.63 20.96 5.95
CA LYS A 113 -9.74 21.76 5.42
C LYS A 113 -11.10 21.27 5.92
N LYS A 114 -11.29 19.95 6.04
CA LYS A 114 -12.57 19.38 6.47
C LYS A 114 -12.79 19.49 7.97
N THR A 115 -11.75 19.26 8.77
CA THR A 115 -11.84 19.25 10.24
C THR A 115 -11.62 20.63 10.85
N GLN A 116 -10.92 21.53 10.15
CA GLN A 116 -10.47 22.84 10.66
C GLN A 116 -9.66 22.71 11.96
N VAL A 117 -9.07 21.53 12.19
CA VAL A 117 -8.26 21.27 13.38
C VAL A 117 -7.00 22.13 13.35
N LYS A 118 -6.60 22.63 14.52
CA LYS A 118 -5.31 23.27 14.72
C LYS A 118 -4.38 22.26 15.40
N LEU A 119 -3.31 21.92 14.69
CA LEU A 119 -2.27 21.02 15.18
C LEU A 119 -1.12 21.88 15.72
N ASP A 120 -0.76 21.68 16.98
CA ASP A 120 0.44 22.32 17.53
C ASP A 120 1.69 21.56 17.11
N LEU A 121 2.79 22.30 16.94
CA LEU A 121 4.10 21.71 16.69
C LEU A 121 4.79 21.39 18.01
N ILE A 122 5.54 20.30 18.02
CA ILE A 122 6.43 19.96 19.13
C ILE A 122 7.75 20.71 18.91
N HIS A 123 8.06 21.63 19.82
CA HIS A 123 9.25 22.48 19.72
C HIS A 123 10.45 21.95 20.50
N ASP A 124 10.22 21.05 21.45
CA ASP A 124 11.25 20.42 22.26
C ASP A 124 11.75 19.14 21.57
N ILE A 125 13.04 19.12 21.24
CA ILE A 125 13.68 17.96 20.58
C ILE A 125 13.61 16.70 21.44
N ASP A 126 13.68 16.81 22.76
CA ASP A 126 13.63 15.64 23.65
C ASP A 126 12.24 15.01 23.65
N MET A 127 11.18 15.82 23.52
CA MET A 127 9.81 15.32 23.34
C MET A 127 9.66 14.60 22.00
N VAL A 128 10.22 15.16 20.92
CA VAL A 128 10.20 14.53 19.60
C VAL A 128 10.88 13.16 19.65
N LEU A 129 12.10 13.11 20.21
CA LEU A 129 12.86 11.86 20.32
C LEU A 129 12.15 10.82 21.19
N MET A 130 11.52 11.23 22.30
CA MET A 130 10.72 10.34 23.15
C MET A 130 9.54 9.73 22.37
N ILE A 131 8.79 10.56 21.63
CA ILE A 131 7.64 10.12 20.84
C ILE A 131 8.08 9.21 19.70
N GLU A 132 9.11 9.59 18.94
CA GLU A 132 9.66 8.80 17.84
C GLU A 132 10.15 7.43 18.32
N LYS A 133 10.82 7.37 19.48
CA LYS A 133 11.24 6.13 20.13
C LYS A 133 10.05 5.25 20.53
N GLY A 134 8.89 5.84 20.78
CA GLY A 134 7.63 5.15 21.09
C GLY A 134 6.86 4.65 19.86
N VAL A 135 7.10 5.21 18.66
CA VAL A 135 6.36 4.81 17.44
C VAL A 135 6.66 3.35 17.09
N ARG A 136 5.60 2.58 16.81
CA ARG A 136 5.65 1.19 16.32
C ARG A 136 4.82 1.09 15.04
N GLY A 137 5.24 0.20 14.14
CA GLY A 137 4.46 -0.16 12.95
C GLY A 137 3.33 -1.14 13.28
N GLY A 138 2.72 -1.68 12.22
CA GLY A 138 1.74 -2.77 12.37
C GLY A 138 2.39 -4.02 12.97
N ILE A 139 1.62 -4.75 13.79
CA ILE A 139 2.05 -6.02 14.35
C ILE A 139 1.92 -7.09 13.26
N SER A 140 3.01 -7.80 12.99
CA SER A 140 3.06 -8.94 12.08
C SER A 140 3.62 -10.14 12.83
N GLN A 141 2.78 -11.15 13.05
CA GLN A 141 3.12 -12.33 13.86
C GLN A 141 2.68 -13.60 13.14
N CYS A 142 3.52 -14.64 13.21
CA CYS A 142 3.20 -15.98 12.74
C CYS A 142 3.27 -16.96 13.91
N CYS A 143 2.11 -17.28 14.51
CA CYS A 143 2.03 -18.19 15.66
C CYS A 143 2.14 -19.67 15.24
N ASN A 144 1.75 -19.98 14.00
CA ASN A 144 1.80 -21.34 13.44
C ASN A 144 2.46 -21.32 12.07
N ARG A 145 3.51 -22.14 11.89
CA ARG A 145 4.29 -22.20 10.64
C ARG A 145 3.46 -22.65 9.43
N TYR A 146 2.49 -23.54 9.65
CA TYR A 146 1.65 -24.08 8.60
C TYR A 146 0.30 -24.51 9.17
N SER A 147 -0.76 -24.27 8.41
CA SER A 147 -2.10 -24.80 8.68
C SER A 147 -2.81 -25.03 7.36
N LYS A 148 -3.57 -26.13 7.28
CA LYS A 148 -4.33 -26.51 6.09
C LYS A 148 -5.73 -26.92 6.51
N ALA A 149 -6.72 -26.32 5.86
CA ALA A 149 -8.12 -26.67 6.05
C ALA A 149 -8.37 -28.14 5.66
N ASN A 150 -8.97 -28.93 6.56
CA ASN A 150 -9.49 -30.27 6.28
C ASN A 150 -10.99 -30.30 6.56
N ASN A 151 -11.81 -30.01 5.55
CA ASN A 151 -13.26 -30.11 5.69
C ASN A 151 -13.89 -30.52 4.36
N LYS A 152 -15.15 -30.95 4.42
CA LYS A 152 -15.90 -31.52 3.30
C LYS A 152 -16.03 -30.62 2.06
N TYR A 153 -15.71 -29.34 2.16
CA TYR A 153 -15.74 -28.40 1.04
C TYR A 153 -14.41 -28.34 0.26
N MET A 154 -13.35 -28.98 0.78
CA MET A 154 -12.04 -29.01 0.13
C MET A 154 -11.90 -30.16 -0.88
N LYS A 155 -11.21 -29.91 -2.00
CA LYS A 155 -10.92 -30.93 -3.03
C LYS A 155 -10.10 -32.11 -2.48
N GLU A 156 -9.21 -31.85 -1.53
CA GLU A 156 -8.32 -32.85 -0.92
C GLU A 156 -8.79 -33.26 0.49
N TYR A 157 -10.10 -33.26 0.73
CA TYR A 157 -10.67 -33.63 2.03
C TYR A 157 -10.33 -35.09 2.40
N ASP A 158 -9.77 -35.29 3.59
CA ASP A 158 -9.49 -36.61 4.15
C ASP A 158 -10.44 -36.88 5.33
N LYS A 159 -11.37 -37.82 5.12
CA LYS A 159 -12.36 -38.23 6.14
C LYS A 159 -11.74 -38.93 7.35
N ASN A 160 -10.51 -39.40 7.25
CA ASN A 160 -9.80 -40.06 8.35
C ASN A 160 -9.04 -39.07 9.24
N LYS A 161 -8.96 -37.80 8.84
CA LYS A 161 -8.35 -36.73 9.63
C LYS A 161 -9.43 -35.87 10.30
N GLU A 162 -9.06 -35.27 11.42
CA GLU A 162 -9.93 -34.32 12.12
C GLU A 162 -10.38 -33.19 11.20
N SER A 163 -11.64 -32.79 11.30
CA SER A 163 -12.16 -31.69 10.49
C SER A 163 -11.77 -30.35 11.09
N ASN A 164 -11.20 -29.47 10.27
CA ASN A 164 -10.88 -28.11 10.66
C ASN A 164 -11.19 -27.11 9.54
N TYR A 165 -11.29 -25.85 9.93
CA TYR A 165 -11.62 -24.72 9.06
C TYR A 165 -10.59 -23.61 9.29
N LEU A 166 -10.30 -22.86 8.23
CA LEU A 166 -9.53 -21.63 8.33
C LEU A 166 -10.49 -20.45 8.17
N MET A 167 -10.31 -19.44 9.00
CA MET A 167 -11.10 -18.21 8.97
C MET A 167 -10.16 -17.04 8.70
N TYR A 168 -10.53 -16.20 7.74
CA TYR A 168 -9.85 -14.94 7.46
C TYR A 168 -10.70 -13.79 7.99
N LEU A 169 -10.11 -12.99 8.88
CA LEU A 169 -10.73 -11.80 9.45
C LEU A 169 -9.85 -10.60 9.10
N ASP A 170 -10.49 -9.55 8.60
CA ASP A 170 -9.83 -8.31 8.21
C ASP A 170 -10.63 -7.12 8.75
N ALA A 171 -9.93 -6.14 9.30
CA ALA A 171 -10.53 -4.94 9.85
C ALA A 171 -10.72 -3.89 8.73
N ASN A 172 -11.97 -3.57 8.42
CA ASN A 172 -12.31 -2.52 7.46
C ASN A 172 -11.76 -1.15 7.91
N ASN A 173 -10.75 -0.63 7.21
CA ASN A 173 -10.15 0.68 7.47
C ASN A 173 -9.65 0.87 8.92
N LEU A 174 -8.82 -0.06 9.39
CA LEU A 174 -8.27 -0.06 10.76
C LEU A 174 -7.70 1.30 11.20
N TYR A 175 -6.80 1.89 10.41
CA TYR A 175 -6.21 3.19 10.74
C TYR A 175 -7.21 4.33 10.65
N GLY A 176 -8.18 4.30 9.74
CA GLY A 176 -9.23 5.31 9.69
C GLY A 176 -10.13 5.28 10.93
N TRP A 177 -10.46 4.09 11.45
CA TRP A 177 -11.15 3.93 12.72
C TRP A 177 -10.30 4.46 13.89
N ALA A 178 -9.01 4.13 13.93
CA ALA A 178 -8.08 4.62 14.95
C ALA A 178 -7.92 6.15 14.91
N MET A 179 -7.83 6.75 13.72
CA MET A 179 -7.79 8.21 13.52
C MET A 179 -9.10 8.92 13.89
N SER A 180 -10.20 8.18 14.03
CA SER A 180 -11.48 8.72 14.48
C SER A 180 -11.62 8.74 16.00
N GLN A 181 -10.65 8.19 16.73
CA GLN A 181 -10.62 8.22 18.19
C GLN A 181 -10.11 9.57 18.71
N TYR A 182 -10.19 9.77 20.03
CA TYR A 182 -9.67 10.98 20.67
C TYR A 182 -8.14 10.96 20.67
N LEU A 183 -7.50 11.84 19.87
CA LEU A 183 -6.06 11.84 19.64
C LEU A 183 -5.40 13.16 20.08
N PRO A 184 -4.12 13.13 20.48
CA PRO A 184 -3.39 14.34 20.84
C PRO A 184 -3.17 15.22 19.60
N HIS A 185 -3.56 16.49 19.71
CA HIS A 185 -3.41 17.47 18.63
C HIS A 185 -2.70 18.76 19.07
N GLY A 186 -2.46 18.95 20.37
CA GLY A 186 -1.71 20.11 20.86
C GLY A 186 -1.59 20.21 22.38
N GLY A 187 -0.97 21.30 22.85
CA GLY A 187 -0.71 21.57 24.26
C GLY A 187 0.38 20.69 24.88
N PHE A 188 1.34 20.23 24.09
CA PHE A 188 2.43 19.35 24.53
C PHE A 188 3.31 20.02 25.60
N LYS A 189 3.54 19.32 26.71
CA LYS A 189 4.39 19.78 27.81
C LYS A 189 4.88 18.62 28.69
N TRP A 190 6.05 18.77 29.28
CA TRP A 190 6.55 17.87 30.31
C TRP A 190 5.74 18.00 31.61
N VAL A 191 5.53 16.87 32.29
CA VAL A 191 4.81 16.82 33.58
C VAL A 191 5.52 15.85 34.51
N ASN A 192 5.97 16.32 35.68
CA ASN A 192 6.77 15.51 36.62
C ASN A 192 5.93 14.81 37.71
N ASN A 193 4.66 15.18 37.88
CA ASN A 193 3.81 14.71 38.98
C ASN A 193 2.40 14.36 38.48
N ILE A 194 2.24 13.13 37.96
CA ILE A 194 0.96 12.65 37.48
C ILE A 194 0.32 11.76 38.56
N LYS A 195 -0.88 12.12 39.02
CA LYS A 195 -1.68 11.31 39.95
C LYS A 195 -2.86 10.70 39.21
N ASN A 196 -3.22 9.46 39.55
CA ASN A 196 -4.40 8.75 39.02
C ASN A 196 -4.42 8.56 37.49
N ILE A 197 -3.26 8.33 36.85
CA ILE A 197 -3.21 8.15 35.39
C ILE A 197 -4.09 7.01 34.88
N LEU A 198 -4.15 5.90 35.63
CA LEU A 198 -4.99 4.74 35.32
C LEU A 198 -6.50 5.01 35.38
N LYS A 199 -6.91 6.19 35.88
CA LYS A 199 -8.33 6.62 35.93
C LYS A 199 -8.67 7.62 34.83
N CYS A 200 -7.73 7.94 33.95
CA CYS A 200 -7.97 8.83 32.82
C CYS A 200 -8.78 8.08 31.76
N PRO A 201 -9.97 8.57 31.37
CA PRO A 201 -10.73 7.96 30.28
C PRO A 201 -10.09 8.24 28.91
N ASP A 202 -10.36 7.37 27.94
CA ASP A 202 -9.77 7.45 26.59
C ASP A 202 -10.20 8.71 25.82
N ASP A 203 -11.37 9.27 26.13
CA ASP A 203 -11.92 10.50 25.55
C ASP A 203 -11.59 11.77 26.37
N SER A 204 -10.65 11.67 27.31
CA SER A 204 -10.20 12.78 28.13
C SER A 204 -9.57 13.89 27.31
N LYS A 205 -9.94 15.14 27.60
CA LYS A 205 -9.31 16.34 27.01
C LYS A 205 -7.81 16.45 27.27
N LYS A 206 -7.28 15.70 28.24
CA LYS A 206 -5.85 15.62 28.55
C LYS A 206 -5.42 14.16 28.50
N GLY A 207 -4.53 13.84 27.57
CA GLY A 207 -3.84 12.55 27.51
C GLY A 207 -2.43 12.63 28.07
N TYR A 208 -1.78 11.47 28.19
CA TYR A 208 -0.42 11.35 28.67
C TYR A 208 0.36 10.35 27.80
N ILE A 209 1.60 10.68 27.49
CA ILE A 209 2.58 9.75 26.90
C ILE A 209 3.60 9.48 28.00
N LEU A 210 3.87 8.21 28.28
CA LEU A 210 4.69 7.80 29.41
C LEU A 210 5.89 6.99 28.94
N GLU A 211 7.06 7.28 29.52
CA GLU A 211 8.18 6.36 29.57
C GLU A 211 8.20 5.77 30.98
N VAL A 212 8.13 4.43 31.08
CA VAL A 212 7.98 3.71 32.35
C VAL A 212 8.82 2.44 32.33
N ASP A 213 9.24 2.03 33.53
CA ASP A 213 9.72 0.67 33.74
C ASP A 213 8.53 -0.27 33.94
N LEU A 214 8.56 -1.41 33.25
CA LEU A 214 7.51 -2.42 33.33
C LEU A 214 8.07 -3.68 34.00
N GLU A 215 7.38 -4.14 35.04
CA GLU A 215 7.56 -5.49 35.56
C GLU A 215 6.62 -6.43 34.81
N TYR A 216 7.18 -7.47 34.18
CA TYR A 216 6.41 -8.47 33.44
C TYR A 216 6.38 -9.79 34.23
N PRO A 217 5.23 -10.12 34.88
CA PRO A 217 5.11 -11.33 35.69
C PRO A 217 5.47 -12.60 34.92
N LYS A 218 6.27 -13.47 35.53
CA LYS A 218 6.82 -14.68 34.87
C LYS A 218 5.73 -15.66 34.46
N GLU A 219 4.67 -15.74 35.23
CA GLU A 219 3.50 -16.58 34.98
C GLU A 219 2.76 -16.23 33.68
N LEU A 220 2.99 -15.04 33.11
CA LEU A 220 2.37 -14.59 31.86
C LEU A 220 3.26 -14.83 30.63
N HIS A 221 4.53 -15.21 30.80
CA HIS A 221 5.50 -15.28 29.70
C HIS A 221 5.06 -16.32 28.65
N ASP A 222 4.74 -17.53 29.09
CA ASP A 222 4.30 -18.60 28.19
C ASP A 222 2.98 -18.23 27.48
N TYR A 223 2.03 -17.64 28.20
CA TYR A 223 0.72 -17.27 27.67
C TYR A 223 0.80 -16.16 26.61
N HIS A 224 1.72 -15.22 26.75
CA HIS A 224 1.90 -14.11 25.81
C HIS A 224 3.04 -14.35 24.80
N THR A 225 3.57 -15.57 24.69
CA THR A 225 4.69 -15.90 23.77
C THR A 225 4.38 -15.49 22.33
N ASP A 226 3.14 -15.72 21.90
CA ASP A 226 2.70 -15.41 20.54
C ASP A 226 2.43 -13.93 20.33
N LEU A 227 2.09 -13.17 21.37
CA LEU A 227 1.78 -11.75 21.25
C LEU A 227 2.27 -11.00 22.48
N PRO A 228 3.59 -10.76 22.59
CA PRO A 228 4.16 -10.11 23.76
C PRO A 228 3.72 -8.64 23.83
N LEU A 229 3.39 -8.20 25.05
CA LEU A 229 3.04 -6.81 25.32
C LEU A 229 4.28 -5.91 25.33
N ALA A 230 4.10 -4.65 24.93
CA ALA A 230 5.13 -3.61 24.91
C ALA A 230 6.44 -4.01 24.16
N PRO A 231 6.36 -4.42 22.88
CA PRO A 231 7.55 -4.82 22.14
C PRO A 231 8.53 -3.65 21.95
N GLU A 232 9.81 -3.91 22.21
CA GLU A 232 10.88 -2.94 21.96
C GLU A 232 11.48 -3.10 20.57
N LYS A 233 11.75 -1.95 19.92
CA LYS A 233 12.52 -1.93 18.68
C LYS A 233 13.99 -2.21 18.99
N LYS A 234 14.47 -3.42 18.69
CA LYS A 234 15.90 -3.73 18.74
C LYS A 234 16.57 -3.29 17.44
N ASN A 235 17.61 -2.47 17.54
CA ASN A 235 18.51 -2.24 16.42
C ASN A 235 19.31 -3.52 16.20
N THR A 236 18.98 -4.29 15.16
CA THR A 236 19.83 -5.38 14.71
C THR A 236 21.13 -4.78 14.19
N ARG A 237 22.19 -4.81 15.01
CA ARG A 237 23.55 -4.73 14.48
C ARG A 237 23.75 -6.01 13.69
N TRP A 238 23.77 -5.91 12.38
CA TRP A 238 24.27 -6.99 11.53
C TRP A 238 25.71 -7.27 11.99
N ILE A 239 25.94 -8.47 12.50
CA ILE A 239 27.28 -9.03 12.77
C ILE A 239 27.79 -9.59 11.44
#